data_AF-A0AAN0JPB2-F1
#
_entry.id   AF-A0AAN0JPB2-F1
#
_cell.length_a   1.000
_cell.length_b   1.000
_cell.length_c   1.000
_cell.angle_alpha   90.00
_cell.angle_beta   90.00
_cell.angle_gamma   90.00
#
_symmetry.space_group_name_H-M   'P 1'
#
loop_
_entity.id
_entity.type
_entity.pdbx_description
1 polymer ?
#
loop_
_entity_poly.entity_id
_entity_poly.type
_entity_poly.pdbx_seq_one_letter_code
_entity_poly.pdbx_strand_id
1 'polypeptide(L)'
;RSSLHCAAYNGSVGCCSELINANAFINQTDKDGVTPLHWACAGGSSDCVQFLLSKGANPNAMDSSEQLTPLDYAILENHQELAQALIINGALTIASIQELAAIMIQKVVRGYLARKRFKLLHAEKVKGEVKVEETGGTETEATDAVSSRPDSSHRRSLELQVAESERQAKEWALRSPSTRALQSQLARKDRQRMTLHRKKTHAALVIQYAWRKYKRRKHYLEIEDAKRKARQRLGLDHWRKEIAALVIQLAWRQYQRKQVLKLANKRRRILHQWTPRYGTSINRNV
;
A
#
# COMPACT_ATOMS: atom_id res chain seq x y z
N ARG A 1 5.23 10.32 32.87
CA ARG A 1 5.32 8.87 33.06
C ARG A 1 4.17 8.44 33.95
N SER A 2 3.43 7.40 33.59
CA SER A 2 2.40 6.80 34.45
C SER A 2 3.01 5.69 35.31
N SER A 3 2.30 5.21 36.33
CA SER A 3 2.74 4.10 37.18
C SER A 3 3.08 2.85 36.37
N LEU A 4 2.32 2.60 35.28
CA LEU A 4 2.56 1.49 34.36
C LEU A 4 3.87 1.64 33.55
N HIS A 5 4.28 2.85 33.20
CA HIS A 5 5.56 3.08 32.49
C HIS A 5 6.75 2.70 33.36
N CYS A 6 6.70 3.06 34.66
CA CYS A 6 7.76 2.72 35.61
C CYS A 6 7.82 1.20 35.87
N ALA A 7 6.66 0.55 36.04
CA ALA A 7 6.58 -0.90 36.21
C ALA A 7 7.10 -1.66 34.98
N ALA A 8 6.78 -1.16 33.78
CA ALA A 8 7.23 -1.72 32.52
C ALA A 8 8.75 -1.59 32.32
N TYR A 9 9.33 -0.43 32.65
CA TYR A 9 10.79 -0.22 32.58
C TYR A 9 11.54 -1.16 33.51
N ASN A 10 11.03 -1.40 34.72
CA ASN A 10 11.64 -2.31 35.68
C ASN A 10 11.37 -3.80 35.39
N GLY A 11 10.65 -4.13 34.30
CA GLY A 11 10.30 -5.50 33.93
C GLY A 11 9.39 -6.23 34.93
N SER A 12 8.67 -5.50 35.78
CA SER A 12 7.90 -6.07 36.88
C SER A 12 6.51 -6.53 36.43
N VAL A 13 6.42 -7.76 35.90
CA VAL A 13 5.18 -8.34 35.35
C VAL A 13 4.02 -8.33 36.36
N GLY A 14 4.29 -8.64 37.63
CA GLY A 14 3.27 -8.63 38.70
C GLY A 14 2.62 -7.26 38.88
N CYS A 15 3.43 -6.21 39.01
CA CYS A 15 2.96 -4.84 39.11
C CYS A 15 2.20 -4.40 37.84
N CYS A 16 2.70 -4.76 36.65
CA CYS A 16 1.99 -4.50 35.39
C CYS A 16 0.61 -5.19 35.37
N SER A 17 0.51 -6.43 35.87
CA SER A 17 -0.74 -7.19 35.92
C SER A 17 -1.76 -6.53 36.85
N GLU A 18 -1.36 -6.16 38.06
CA GLU A 18 -2.25 -5.48 39.01
C GLU A 18 -2.73 -4.12 38.48
N LEU A 19 -1.83 -3.34 37.86
CA LEU A 19 -2.18 -2.05 37.29
C LEU A 19 -3.17 -2.19 36.12
N ILE A 20 -2.97 -3.17 35.23
CA ILE A 20 -3.91 -3.43 34.14
C ILE A 20 -5.27 -3.92 34.67
N ASN A 21 -5.27 -4.76 35.71
CA ASN A 21 -6.50 -5.19 36.38
C ASN A 21 -7.23 -4.03 37.09
N ALA A 22 -6.49 -3.01 37.54
CA ALA A 22 -7.02 -1.75 38.06
C ALA A 22 -7.42 -0.75 36.95
N ASN A 23 -7.73 -1.23 35.75
CA ASN A 23 -8.14 -0.45 34.58
C ASN A 23 -7.09 0.55 34.05
N ALA A 24 -5.78 0.31 34.25
CA ALA A 24 -4.76 1.11 33.60
C ALA A 24 -4.80 0.93 32.06
N PHE A 25 -4.70 2.05 31.34
CA PHE A 25 -4.66 2.04 29.88
C PHE A 25 -3.31 1.54 29.36
N ILE A 26 -3.33 0.37 28.72
CA ILE A 26 -2.12 -0.34 28.23
C ILE A 26 -1.34 0.48 27.20
N ASN A 27 -2.03 1.27 26.38
CA ASN A 27 -1.44 2.11 25.33
C ASN A 27 -1.33 3.59 25.75
N GLN A 28 -1.37 3.90 27.06
CA GLN A 28 -1.27 5.28 27.53
C GLN A 28 0.11 5.86 27.19
N THR A 29 0.12 6.96 26.45
CA THR A 29 1.36 7.66 26.11
C THR A 29 1.78 8.63 27.21
N ASP A 30 3.09 8.80 27.40
CA ASP A 30 3.62 9.90 28.20
C ASP A 30 3.61 11.22 27.41
N LYS A 31 4.12 12.31 28.02
CA LYS A 31 4.31 13.63 27.40
C LYS A 31 5.05 13.57 26.06
N ASP A 32 5.99 12.63 25.94
CA ASP A 32 6.80 12.43 24.72
C ASP A 32 6.15 11.46 23.72
N GLY A 33 4.90 11.04 23.95
CA GLY A 33 4.22 10.05 23.11
C GLY A 33 4.66 8.60 23.37
N VAL A 34 5.50 8.36 24.37
CA VAL A 34 6.10 7.05 24.65
C VAL A 34 5.11 6.14 25.39
N THR A 35 4.85 4.95 24.86
CA THR A 35 3.95 3.95 25.48
C THR A 35 4.70 3.07 26.50
N PRO A 36 4.00 2.34 27.40
CA PRO A 36 4.64 1.43 28.36
C PRO A 36 5.44 0.33 27.66
N LEU A 37 5.03 -0.08 26.46
CA LEU A 37 5.75 -1.07 25.65
C LEU A 37 7.14 -0.57 25.24
N HIS A 38 7.32 0.72 24.91
CA HIS A 38 8.65 1.28 24.64
C HIS A 38 9.57 1.16 25.85
N TRP A 39 9.06 1.48 27.05
CA TRP A 39 9.83 1.36 28.29
C TRP A 39 10.17 -0.08 28.64
N ALA A 40 9.26 -1.03 28.39
CA ALA A 40 9.57 -2.46 28.56
C ALA A 40 10.67 -2.92 27.59
N CYS A 41 10.69 -2.40 26.36
CA CYS A 41 11.73 -2.69 25.39
C CYS A 41 13.08 -2.04 25.78
N ALA A 42 13.05 -0.82 26.32
CA ALA A 42 14.23 -0.14 26.84
C ALA A 42 14.81 -0.81 28.10
N GLY A 43 13.95 -1.40 28.93
CA GLY A 43 14.34 -2.18 30.11
C GLY A 43 14.80 -3.61 29.82
N GLY A 44 14.66 -4.08 28.57
CA GLY A 44 15.14 -5.40 28.14
C GLY A 44 14.36 -6.61 28.67
N SER A 45 13.22 -6.41 29.33
CA SER A 45 12.45 -7.51 29.92
C SER A 45 11.52 -8.19 28.90
N SER A 46 11.96 -9.32 28.36
CA SER A 46 11.19 -10.14 27.41
C SER A 46 9.83 -10.57 27.98
N ASP A 47 9.79 -10.97 29.25
CA ASP A 47 8.55 -11.43 29.90
C ASP A 47 7.53 -10.30 30.02
N CYS A 48 7.98 -9.10 30.39
CA CYS A 48 7.12 -7.93 30.46
C CYS A 48 6.60 -7.51 29.07
N VAL A 49 7.45 -7.59 28.04
CA VAL A 49 7.05 -7.30 26.65
C VAL A 49 6.00 -8.31 26.17
N GLN A 50 6.21 -9.61 26.37
CA GLN A 50 5.23 -10.65 26.00
C GLN A 50 3.92 -10.47 26.75
N PHE A 51 3.97 -10.13 28.04
CA PHE A 51 2.78 -9.85 28.83
C PHE A 51 2.00 -8.66 28.27
N LEU A 52 2.64 -7.52 28.01
CA LEU A 52 1.98 -6.33 27.46
C LEU A 52 1.38 -6.62 26.07
N LEU A 53 2.09 -7.35 25.20
CA LEU A 53 1.58 -7.77 23.89
C LEU A 53 0.37 -8.70 24.01
N SER A 54 0.39 -9.64 24.95
CA SER A 54 -0.74 -10.54 25.22
C SER A 54 -2.01 -9.80 25.66
N LYS A 55 -1.85 -8.63 26.30
CA LYS A 55 -2.93 -7.76 26.72
C LYS A 55 -3.38 -6.76 25.63
N GLY A 56 -2.77 -6.80 24.45
CA GLY A 56 -3.17 -5.96 23.31
C GLY A 56 -2.42 -4.64 23.22
N ALA A 57 -1.21 -4.54 23.77
CA ALA A 57 -0.32 -3.40 23.49
C ALA A 57 -0.03 -3.30 21.99
N ASN A 58 0.02 -2.08 21.45
CA ASN A 58 0.32 -1.86 20.04
C ASN A 58 1.84 -1.98 19.78
N PRO A 59 2.31 -3.00 19.04
CA PRO A 59 3.74 -3.20 18.76
C PRO A 59 4.32 -2.14 17.81
N ASN A 60 3.47 -1.42 17.08
CA ASN A 60 3.85 -0.43 16.07
C ASN A 60 3.49 1.00 16.49
N ALA A 61 3.31 1.24 17.79
CA ALA A 61 3.18 2.60 18.30
C ALA A 61 4.46 3.39 17.98
N MET A 62 4.33 4.66 17.60
CA MET A 62 5.49 5.54 17.40
C MET A 62 5.47 6.59 18.51
N ASP A 63 6.65 6.90 19.04
CA ASP A 63 6.79 8.07 19.92
C ASP A 63 6.58 9.37 19.14
N SER A 64 6.32 10.46 19.88
CA SER A 64 6.07 11.78 19.27
C SER A 64 7.36 12.59 19.10
N SER A 65 8.42 12.22 19.83
CA SER A 65 9.73 12.88 19.79
C SER A 65 10.51 12.52 18.53
N GLU A 66 10.81 11.25 18.32
CA GLU A 66 11.75 10.78 17.30
C GLU A 66 11.10 9.84 16.27
N GLN A 67 9.80 9.57 16.44
CA GLN A 67 9.01 8.59 15.69
C GLN A 67 9.60 7.18 15.76
N LEU A 68 10.21 6.84 16.91
CA LEU A 68 10.77 5.53 17.16
C LEU A 68 9.67 4.55 17.56
N THR A 69 9.83 3.30 17.14
CA THR A 69 8.95 2.18 17.52
C THR A 69 9.53 1.41 18.70
N PRO A 70 8.74 0.58 19.42
CA PRO A 70 9.26 -0.28 20.47
C PRO A 70 10.40 -1.19 20.01
N LEU A 71 10.36 -1.60 18.73
CA LEU A 71 11.44 -2.37 18.12
C LEU A 71 12.75 -1.57 18.03
N ASP A 72 12.69 -0.28 17.73
CA ASP A 72 13.89 0.56 17.64
C ASP A 72 14.51 0.76 19.03
N TYR A 73 13.71 0.94 20.08
CA TYR A 73 14.22 0.97 21.46
C TYR A 73 14.94 -0.34 21.83
N ALA A 74 14.38 -1.49 21.47
CA ALA A 74 15.04 -2.78 21.68
C ALA A 74 16.38 -2.89 20.93
N ILE A 75 16.47 -2.31 19.73
CA ILE A 75 17.70 -2.31 18.92
C ILE A 75 18.74 -1.33 19.48
N LEU A 76 18.32 -0.13 19.89
CA LEU A 76 19.19 0.91 20.45
C LEU A 76 19.86 0.44 21.75
N GLU A 77 19.11 -0.23 22.61
CA GLU A 77 19.60 -0.82 23.87
C GLU A 77 20.26 -2.20 23.68
N ASN A 78 20.42 -2.65 22.42
CA ASN A 78 21.11 -3.88 22.03
C ASN A 78 20.47 -5.19 22.56
N HIS A 79 19.14 -5.22 22.73
CA HIS A 79 18.37 -6.39 23.14
C HIS A 79 17.93 -7.25 21.94
N GLN A 80 18.86 -8.02 21.38
CA GLN A 80 18.66 -8.78 20.13
C GLN A 80 17.54 -9.85 20.22
N GLU A 81 17.45 -10.57 21.34
CA GLU A 81 16.44 -11.62 21.56
C GLU A 81 15.03 -11.03 21.65
N LEU A 82 14.92 -9.89 22.34
CA LEU A 82 13.67 -9.13 22.48
C LEU A 82 13.23 -8.56 21.12
N ALA A 83 14.17 -8.05 20.33
CA ALA A 83 13.89 -7.58 18.97
C ALA A 83 13.33 -8.71 18.07
N GLN A 84 13.88 -9.93 18.17
CA GLN A 84 13.33 -11.08 17.45
C GLN A 84 11.91 -11.43 17.91
N ALA A 85 11.66 -11.40 19.22
CA ALA A 85 10.34 -11.65 19.79
C ALA A 85 9.29 -10.62 19.35
N LEU A 86 9.66 -9.34 19.24
CA LEU A 86 8.80 -8.28 18.73
C LEU A 86 8.45 -8.48 17.25
N ILE A 87 9.43 -8.86 16.41
CA ILE A 87 9.21 -9.11 14.99
C ILE A 87 8.23 -10.28 14.79
N ILE A 88 8.34 -11.34 15.58
CA ILE A 88 7.41 -12.48 15.55
C ILE A 88 5.98 -12.04 15.93
N ASN A 89 5.86 -11.10 16.87
CA ASN A 89 4.58 -10.53 17.31
C ASN A 89 4.08 -9.38 16.42
N GLY A 90 4.63 -9.21 15.21
CA GLY A 90 4.11 -8.28 14.20
C GLY A 90 4.63 -6.84 14.32
N ALA A 91 5.75 -6.63 15.02
CA ALA A 91 6.46 -5.35 14.97
C ALA A 91 7.08 -5.14 13.58
N LEU A 92 6.84 -3.96 13.02
CA LEU A 92 7.29 -3.50 11.73
C LEU A 92 8.48 -2.56 11.92
N THR A 93 9.43 -2.57 10.99
CA THR A 93 10.51 -1.59 10.97
C THR A 93 9.99 -0.23 10.53
N ILE A 94 10.58 0.87 10.99
CA ILE A 94 10.20 2.25 10.58
C ILE A 94 10.07 2.36 9.05
N ALA A 95 11.04 1.81 8.31
CA ALA A 95 11.01 1.82 6.84
C ALA A 95 9.75 1.18 6.27
N SER A 96 9.32 0.03 6.81
CA SER A 96 8.11 -0.65 6.36
C SER A 96 6.82 0.09 6.75
N ILE A 97 6.79 0.77 7.90
CA ILE A 97 5.67 1.62 8.32
C ILE A 97 5.55 2.83 7.38
N GLN A 98 6.67 3.48 7.07
CA GLN A 98 6.72 4.61 6.13
C GLN A 98 6.31 4.18 4.71
N GLU A 99 6.74 3.02 4.24
CA GLU A 99 6.32 2.45 2.95
C GLU A 99 4.81 2.20 2.91
N LEU A 100 4.22 1.60 3.95
CA LEU A 100 2.78 1.38 4.04
C LEU A 100 2.00 2.69 4.09
N ALA A 101 2.46 3.66 4.87
CA ALA A 101 1.87 5.00 4.93
C ALA A 101 1.90 5.69 3.55
N ALA A 102 3.03 5.63 2.85
CA ALA A 102 3.17 6.18 1.50
C ALA A 102 2.19 5.52 0.51
N ILE A 103 2.03 4.19 0.56
CA ILE A 103 1.05 3.47 -0.27
C ILE A 103 -0.39 3.93 0.03
N MET A 104 -0.73 4.08 1.31
CA MET A 104 -2.05 4.54 1.74
C MET A 104 -2.34 5.96 1.29
N ILE A 105 -1.39 6.89 1.49
CA ILE A 105 -1.49 8.28 1.04
C ILE A 105 -1.66 8.33 -0.49
N GLN A 106 -0.84 7.57 -1.24
CA GLN A 106 -0.96 7.51 -2.70
C GLN A 106 -2.34 7.01 -3.15
N LYS A 107 -2.93 6.04 -2.46
CA LYS A 107 -4.28 5.53 -2.75
C LYS A 107 -5.35 6.60 -2.53
N VAL A 108 -5.28 7.32 -1.40
CA VAL A 108 -6.20 8.42 -1.08
C VAL A 108 -6.09 9.55 -2.09
N VAL A 109 -4.86 9.98 -2.42
CA VAL A 109 -4.60 11.05 -3.39
C VAL A 109 -5.10 10.68 -4.78
N ARG A 110 -4.89 9.43 -5.23
CA ARG A 110 -5.46 8.95 -6.50
C ARG A 110 -6.98 9.04 -6.52
N GLY A 111 -7.65 8.64 -5.44
CA GLY A 111 -9.10 8.75 -5.31
C GLY A 111 -9.61 10.19 -5.28
N TYR A 112 -8.91 11.08 -4.55
CA TYR A 112 -9.21 12.52 -4.54
C TYR A 112 -9.06 13.14 -5.93
N LEU A 113 -7.96 12.87 -6.63
CA LEU A 113 -7.72 13.37 -7.98
C LEU A 113 -8.78 12.90 -8.97
N ALA A 114 -9.24 11.64 -8.86
CA ALA A 114 -10.33 11.11 -9.67
C ALA A 114 -11.65 11.88 -9.43
N ARG A 115 -12.04 12.08 -8.16
CA ARG A 115 -13.24 12.87 -7.80
C ARG A 115 -13.14 14.33 -8.22
N LYS A 116 -11.97 14.95 -8.05
CA LYS A 116 -11.72 16.34 -8.48
C LYS A 116 -11.84 16.48 -10.00
N ARG A 117 -11.28 15.54 -10.76
CA ARG A 117 -11.47 15.47 -12.22
C ARG A 117 -12.95 15.34 -12.58
N PHE A 118 -13.68 14.46 -11.91
CA PHE A 118 -15.11 14.26 -12.15
C PHE A 118 -15.94 15.54 -11.89
N LYS A 119 -15.69 16.24 -10.77
CA LYS A 119 -16.37 17.50 -10.46
C LYS A 119 -16.05 18.61 -11.46
N LEU A 120 -14.81 18.74 -11.90
CA LEU A 120 -14.43 19.74 -12.91
C LEU A 120 -15.10 19.45 -14.25
N LEU A 121 -15.13 18.18 -14.68
CA LEU A 121 -15.84 17.78 -15.89
C LEU A 121 -17.35 18.05 -15.79
N HIS A 122 -17.96 17.81 -14.62
CA HIS A 122 -19.37 18.16 -14.39
C HIS A 122 -19.61 19.68 -14.39
N ALA A 123 -18.74 20.46 -13.76
CA ALA A 123 -18.86 21.93 -13.70
C ALA A 123 -18.65 22.59 -15.07
N GLU A 124 -17.76 22.07 -15.91
CA GLU A 124 -17.59 22.50 -17.30
C GLU A 124 -18.84 22.17 -18.14
N LYS A 125 -19.48 21.02 -17.89
CA LYS A 125 -20.73 20.62 -18.55
C LYS A 125 -21.88 21.59 -18.23
N VAL A 126 -22.06 21.91 -16.93
CA VAL A 126 -23.08 22.86 -16.46
C VAL A 126 -22.81 24.28 -16.97
N LYS A 127 -21.55 24.73 -17.01
CA LYS A 127 -21.19 26.03 -17.62
C LYS A 127 -21.45 26.08 -19.12
N GLY A 128 -21.33 24.94 -19.82
CA GLY A 128 -21.69 24.82 -21.23
C GLY A 128 -23.20 24.94 -21.44
N GLU A 129 -24.01 24.35 -20.54
CA GLU A 129 -25.48 24.39 -20.58
C GLU A 129 -26.01 25.81 -20.28
N VAL A 130 -25.53 26.47 -19.23
CA VAL A 130 -25.94 27.85 -18.86
C VAL A 130 -25.59 28.86 -19.96
N LYS A 131 -24.46 28.68 -20.65
CA LYS A 131 -24.03 29.59 -21.73
C LYS A 131 -24.85 29.42 -23.02
N VAL A 132 -25.52 28.28 -23.20
CA VAL A 132 -26.46 28.05 -24.31
C VAL A 132 -27.80 28.72 -24.01
N GLU A 133 -28.26 28.69 -22.76
CA GLU A 133 -29.49 29.38 -22.32
C GLU A 133 -29.36 30.91 -22.37
N GLU A 134 -28.23 31.50 -21.98
CA GLU A 134 -28.02 32.96 -22.04
C GLU A 134 -27.92 33.53 -23.47
N THR A 135 -27.68 32.68 -24.48
CA THR A 135 -27.60 33.12 -25.90
C THR A 135 -28.90 32.90 -26.69
N GLY A 136 -29.95 32.39 -26.06
CA GLY A 136 -31.21 32.00 -26.69
C GLY A 136 -32.44 32.83 -26.30
N GLY A 137 -32.25 34.07 -25.82
CA GLY A 137 -33.36 34.96 -25.44
C GLY A 137 -33.75 35.96 -26.54
N THR A 138 -34.55 35.54 -27.51
CA THR A 138 -35.48 36.44 -28.21
C THR A 138 -36.90 35.96 -27.95
N GLU A 139 -37.73 36.91 -27.50
CA GLU A 139 -39.10 36.86 -27.03
C GLU A 139 -40.05 35.96 -27.85
N THR A 140 -41.01 35.33 -27.16
CA THR A 140 -42.42 35.35 -27.58
C THR A 140 -43.37 35.23 -26.38
N GLU A 141 -44.24 36.22 -26.28
CA GLU A 141 -45.50 36.18 -25.54
C GLU A 141 -46.44 35.11 -26.11
N ALA A 142 -47.16 34.37 -25.27
CA ALA A 142 -48.48 33.80 -25.59
C ALA A 142 -49.17 33.19 -24.35
N THR A 143 -50.10 33.98 -23.81
CA THR A 143 -51.48 33.63 -23.41
C THR A 143 -51.84 32.27 -22.80
N ASP A 144 -52.57 32.38 -21.68
CA ASP A 144 -53.56 31.46 -21.09
C ASP A 144 -54.09 30.32 -21.99
N ALA A 145 -53.87 29.07 -21.57
CA ALA A 145 -54.68 27.93 -22.00
C ALA A 145 -54.69 26.79 -20.95
N VAL A 146 -55.81 26.73 -20.24
CA VAL A 146 -56.54 25.58 -19.66
C VAL A 146 -55.83 24.21 -19.60
N SER A 147 -55.76 23.73 -18.36
CA SER A 147 -55.60 22.34 -17.92
C SER A 147 -56.33 21.30 -18.79
N SER A 148 -55.57 20.45 -19.49
CA SER A 148 -55.99 19.10 -19.89
C SER A 148 -54.76 18.20 -20.05
N ARG A 149 -54.73 17.06 -19.35
CA ARG A 149 -53.60 16.12 -19.32
C ARG A 149 -53.44 15.46 -20.70
N PRO A 150 -52.25 15.48 -21.33
CA PRO A 150 -52.05 14.86 -22.63
C PRO A 150 -51.99 13.34 -22.52
N ASP A 151 -52.59 12.67 -23.50
CA ASP A 151 -52.66 11.20 -23.59
C ASP A 151 -51.27 10.54 -23.64
N SER A 152 -51.16 9.33 -23.10
CA SER A 152 -49.89 8.60 -22.88
C SER A 152 -49.07 8.36 -24.15
N SER A 153 -49.72 8.31 -25.33
CA SER A 153 -49.08 8.16 -26.64
C SER A 153 -48.37 9.44 -27.09
N HIS A 154 -49.01 10.60 -26.93
CA HIS A 154 -48.42 11.91 -27.24
C HIS A 154 -47.25 12.21 -26.32
N ARG A 155 -47.34 11.83 -25.05
CA ARG A 155 -46.25 11.99 -24.08
C ARG A 155 -45.00 11.20 -24.47
N ARG A 156 -45.17 9.96 -24.95
CA ARG A 156 -44.07 9.13 -25.47
C ARG A 156 -43.46 9.68 -26.76
N SER A 157 -44.27 10.21 -27.67
CA SER A 157 -43.78 10.87 -28.88
C SER A 157 -42.95 12.12 -28.56
N LEU A 158 -43.40 12.93 -27.61
CA LEU A 158 -42.67 14.10 -27.13
C LEU A 158 -41.36 13.70 -26.43
N GLU A 159 -41.38 12.65 -25.59
CA GLU A 159 -40.16 12.13 -24.95
C GLU A 159 -39.13 11.61 -25.97
N LEU A 160 -39.57 10.94 -27.03
CA LEU A 160 -38.69 10.47 -28.11
C LEU A 160 -38.10 11.63 -28.92
N GLN A 161 -38.89 12.67 -29.21
CA GLN A 161 -38.41 13.87 -29.89
C GLN A 161 -37.41 14.66 -29.02
N VAL A 162 -37.67 14.80 -27.73
CA VAL A 162 -36.73 15.42 -26.78
C VAL A 162 -35.43 14.60 -26.71
N ALA A 163 -35.52 13.27 -26.63
CA ALA A 163 -34.35 12.39 -26.62
C ALA A 163 -33.54 12.46 -27.93
N GLU A 164 -34.19 12.60 -29.09
CA GLU A 164 -33.53 12.81 -30.38
C GLU A 164 -32.87 14.19 -30.46
N SER A 165 -33.52 15.25 -30.00
CA SER A 165 -32.92 16.60 -29.95
C SER A 165 -31.72 16.66 -29.01
N GLU A 166 -31.76 15.94 -27.88
CA GLU A 166 -30.64 15.84 -26.96
C GLU A 166 -29.46 15.08 -27.58
N ARG A 167 -29.75 14.00 -28.33
CA ARG A 167 -28.71 13.26 -29.05
C ARG A 167 -28.07 14.13 -30.11
N GLN A 168 -28.85 14.87 -30.89
CA GLN A 168 -28.35 15.81 -31.89
C GLN A 168 -27.56 16.97 -31.26
N ALA A 169 -28.00 17.52 -30.13
CA ALA A 169 -27.28 18.55 -29.38
C ALA A 169 -25.94 18.02 -28.83
N LYS A 170 -25.91 16.79 -28.31
CA LYS A 170 -24.68 16.11 -27.87
C LYS A 170 -23.74 15.86 -29.05
N GLU A 171 -24.25 15.40 -30.19
CA GLU A 171 -23.47 15.18 -31.41
C GLU A 171 -22.89 16.49 -31.97
N TRP A 172 -23.68 17.57 -31.95
CA TRP A 172 -23.28 18.90 -32.36
C TRP A 172 -22.23 19.51 -31.41
N ALA A 173 -22.37 19.32 -30.09
CA ALA A 173 -21.37 19.73 -29.10
C ALA A 173 -20.04 18.95 -29.23
N LEU A 174 -20.10 17.68 -29.66
CA LEU A 174 -18.94 16.85 -30.02
C LEU A 174 -18.29 17.28 -31.34
N ARG A 175 -19.10 17.76 -32.31
CA ARG A 175 -18.63 18.28 -33.60
C ARG A 175 -18.17 19.75 -33.55
N SER A 176 -18.51 20.48 -32.49
CA SER A 176 -18.17 21.89 -32.31
C SER A 176 -16.65 22.12 -32.39
N PRO A 177 -16.17 23.02 -33.27
CA PRO A 177 -14.75 23.19 -33.51
C PRO A 177 -13.95 23.55 -32.25
N SER A 178 -14.55 24.34 -31.35
CA SER A 178 -13.94 24.82 -30.09
C SER A 178 -13.72 23.70 -29.07
N THR A 179 -14.69 22.80 -28.88
CA THR A 179 -14.59 21.67 -27.94
C THR A 179 -13.63 20.60 -28.46
N ARG A 180 -13.64 20.31 -29.77
CA ARG A 180 -12.71 19.38 -30.41
C ARG A 180 -11.26 19.87 -30.36
N ALA A 181 -11.04 21.18 -30.51
CA ALA A 181 -9.72 21.79 -30.37
C ALA A 181 -9.17 21.66 -28.94
N LEU A 182 -10.00 21.95 -27.92
CA LEU A 182 -9.63 21.79 -26.50
C LEU A 182 -9.34 20.33 -26.12
N GLN A 183 -10.18 19.38 -26.55
CA GLN A 183 -9.94 17.95 -26.33
C GLN A 183 -8.65 17.47 -27.02
N SER A 184 -8.39 17.95 -28.23
CA SER A 184 -7.15 17.65 -28.95
C SER A 184 -5.91 18.20 -28.24
N GLN A 185 -6.00 19.40 -27.65
CA GLN A 185 -4.92 19.97 -26.83
C GLN A 185 -4.70 19.19 -25.54
N LEU A 186 -5.78 18.78 -24.85
CA LEU A 186 -5.68 17.99 -23.62
C LEU A 186 -5.09 16.60 -23.89
N ALA A 187 -5.55 15.93 -24.95
CA ALA A 187 -5.00 14.66 -25.41
C ALA A 187 -3.51 14.79 -25.77
N ARG A 188 -3.10 15.89 -26.40
CA ARG A 188 -1.69 16.17 -26.70
C ARG A 188 -0.85 16.34 -25.43
N LYS A 189 -1.35 17.11 -24.44
CA LYS A 189 -0.69 17.28 -23.14
C LYS A 189 -0.58 15.95 -22.38
N ASP A 190 -1.62 15.12 -22.38
CA ASP A 190 -1.58 13.81 -21.73
C ASP A 190 -0.62 12.84 -22.42
N ARG A 191 -0.56 12.84 -23.76
CA ARG A 191 0.46 12.09 -24.51
C ARG A 191 1.87 12.53 -24.12
N GLN A 192 2.13 13.83 -23.99
CA GLN A 192 3.43 14.36 -23.55
C GLN A 192 3.78 13.94 -22.12
N ARG A 193 2.81 13.94 -21.20
CA ARG A 193 3.02 13.45 -19.82
C ARG A 193 3.36 11.97 -19.80
N MET A 194 2.66 11.15 -20.60
CA MET A 194 2.90 9.71 -20.67
C MET A 194 4.26 9.38 -21.30
N THR A 195 4.67 10.09 -22.35
CA THR A 195 6.01 9.91 -22.94
C THR A 195 7.11 10.33 -21.97
N LEU A 196 6.93 11.43 -21.24
CA LEU A 196 7.86 11.85 -20.18
C LEU A 196 7.95 10.80 -19.06
N HIS A 197 6.82 10.26 -18.61
CA HIS A 197 6.80 9.20 -17.59
C HIS A 197 7.56 7.96 -18.05
N ARG A 198 7.32 7.50 -19.30
CA ARG A 198 8.04 6.36 -19.89
C ARG A 198 9.55 6.60 -19.98
N LYS A 199 9.97 7.81 -20.36
CA LYS A 199 11.41 8.17 -20.40
C LYS A 199 12.03 8.14 -19.01
N LYS A 200 11.34 8.66 -17.99
CA LYS A 200 11.81 8.64 -16.59
C LYS A 200 11.90 7.22 -16.04
N THR A 201 10.89 6.38 -16.29
CA THR A 201 10.90 4.98 -15.83
C THR A 201 11.99 4.17 -16.54
N HIS A 202 12.19 4.37 -17.85
CA HIS A 202 13.28 3.75 -18.58
C HIS A 202 14.67 4.19 -18.06
N ALA A 203 14.86 5.49 -17.82
CA ALA A 203 16.09 6.00 -17.23
C ALA A 203 16.37 5.40 -15.83
N ALA A 204 15.34 5.30 -14.98
CA ALA A 204 15.46 4.66 -13.68
C ALA A 204 15.87 3.18 -13.79
N LEU A 205 15.31 2.43 -14.74
CA LEU A 205 15.69 1.04 -14.99
C LEU A 205 17.14 0.90 -15.46
N VAL A 206 17.60 1.80 -16.34
CA VAL A 206 19.01 1.82 -16.80
C VAL A 206 19.96 2.10 -15.65
N ILE A 207 19.64 3.07 -14.78
CA ILE A 207 20.43 3.39 -13.58
C ILE A 207 20.47 2.20 -12.62
N GLN A 208 19.32 1.59 -12.33
CA GLN A 208 19.24 0.41 -11.47
C GLN A 208 20.04 -0.77 -12.04
N TYR A 209 19.97 -0.99 -13.36
CA TYR A 209 20.74 -2.02 -14.03
C TYR A 209 22.25 -1.75 -13.95
N ALA A 210 22.68 -0.52 -14.22
CA ALA A 210 24.06 -0.10 -14.12
C ALA A 210 24.61 -0.26 -12.69
N TRP A 211 23.84 0.12 -11.68
CA TRP A 211 24.20 -0.04 -10.28
C TRP A 211 24.30 -1.51 -9.86
N ARG A 212 23.35 -2.35 -10.26
CA ARG A 212 23.42 -3.81 -10.03
C ARG A 212 24.63 -4.42 -10.73
N LYS A 213 24.95 -3.98 -11.94
CA LYS A 213 26.14 -4.42 -12.69
C LYS A 213 27.42 -3.98 -11.98
N TYR A 214 27.49 -2.75 -11.50
CA TYR A 214 28.60 -2.24 -10.70
C TYR A 214 28.78 -3.05 -9.41
N LYS A 215 27.71 -3.27 -8.65
CA LYS A 215 27.76 -4.03 -7.39
C LYS A 215 28.27 -5.46 -7.60
N ARG A 216 27.83 -6.14 -8.68
CA ARG A 216 28.36 -7.46 -9.06
C ARG A 216 29.85 -7.41 -9.39
N ARG A 217 30.31 -6.40 -10.13
CA ARG A 217 31.73 -6.22 -10.46
C ARG A 217 32.57 -5.96 -9.20
N LYS A 218 32.07 -5.13 -8.28
CA LYS A 218 32.74 -4.87 -6.99
C LYS A 218 32.92 -6.17 -6.19
N HIS A 219 31.86 -6.95 -6.02
CA HIS A 219 31.95 -8.24 -5.33
C HIS A 219 32.88 -9.23 -6.04
N TYR A 220 32.88 -9.25 -7.37
CA TYR A 220 33.81 -10.09 -8.13
C TYR A 220 35.27 -9.73 -7.85
N LEU A 221 35.61 -8.44 -7.83
CA LEU A 221 36.95 -7.96 -7.50
C LEU A 221 37.33 -8.29 -6.05
N GLU A 222 36.41 -8.11 -5.09
CA GLU A 222 36.62 -8.50 -3.69
C GLU A 222 36.95 -10.00 -3.55
N ILE A 223 36.25 -10.85 -4.31
CA ILE A 223 36.50 -12.30 -4.34
C ILE A 223 37.83 -12.62 -5.03
N GLU A 224 38.19 -11.94 -6.12
CA GLU A 224 39.50 -12.12 -6.76
C GLU A 224 40.66 -11.73 -5.84
N ASP A 225 40.50 -10.64 -5.08
CA ASP A 225 41.46 -10.18 -4.09
C ASP A 225 41.60 -11.18 -2.93
N ALA A 226 40.47 -11.68 -2.42
CA ALA A 226 40.45 -12.73 -1.41
C ALA A 226 41.14 -14.01 -1.93
N LYS A 227 40.86 -14.41 -3.18
CA LYS A 227 41.49 -15.54 -3.85
C LYS A 227 43.00 -15.38 -4.03
N ARG A 228 43.49 -14.15 -4.29
CA ARG A 228 44.93 -13.85 -4.36
C ARG A 228 45.57 -13.97 -2.97
N LYS A 229 44.97 -13.37 -1.95
CA LYS A 229 45.47 -13.40 -0.55
C LYS A 229 45.45 -14.81 0.04
N ALA A 230 44.41 -15.60 -0.22
CA ALA A 230 44.30 -16.98 0.25
C ALA A 230 45.33 -17.91 -0.41
N ARG A 231 45.59 -17.73 -1.72
CA ARG A 231 46.66 -18.46 -2.43
C ARG A 231 48.04 -18.20 -1.84
N GLN A 232 48.29 -16.97 -1.37
CA GLN A 232 49.55 -16.63 -0.70
C GLN A 232 49.66 -17.19 0.72
N ARG A 233 48.54 -17.41 1.42
CA ARG A 233 48.53 -17.82 2.84
C ARG A 233 48.40 -19.32 3.09
N LEU A 234 47.57 -20.04 2.33
CA LEU A 234 47.09 -21.38 2.72
C LEU A 234 47.42 -22.51 1.71
N GLY A 235 48.17 -22.21 0.65
CA GLY A 235 48.49 -23.18 -0.40
C GLY A 235 47.26 -23.52 -1.28
N LEU A 236 47.52 -24.00 -2.50
CA LEU A 236 46.47 -24.15 -3.53
C LEU A 236 45.41 -25.21 -3.17
N ASP A 237 45.79 -26.23 -2.40
CA ASP A 237 44.94 -27.38 -2.08
C ASP A 237 43.93 -27.09 -0.97
N HIS A 238 44.28 -26.27 0.02
CA HIS A 238 43.35 -25.83 1.05
C HIS A 238 42.23 -24.97 0.45
N TRP A 239 42.61 -24.00 -0.39
CA TRP A 239 41.68 -23.15 -1.12
C TRP A 239 40.72 -23.92 -2.03
N ARG A 240 41.21 -24.99 -2.70
CA ARG A 240 40.36 -25.88 -3.51
C ARG A 240 39.33 -26.63 -2.65
N LYS A 241 39.70 -27.07 -1.45
CA LYS A 241 38.79 -27.74 -0.50
C LYS A 241 37.71 -26.78 0.03
N GLU A 242 38.08 -25.54 0.36
CA GLU A 242 37.11 -24.51 0.78
C GLU A 242 36.11 -24.17 -0.31
N ILE A 243 36.56 -23.97 -1.56
CA ILE A 243 35.66 -23.74 -2.69
C ILE A 243 34.73 -24.94 -2.89
N ALA A 244 35.24 -26.17 -2.86
CA ALA A 244 34.42 -27.36 -3.01
C ALA A 244 33.35 -27.44 -1.91
N ALA A 245 33.70 -27.17 -0.66
CA ALA A 245 32.76 -27.13 0.47
C ALA A 245 31.67 -26.05 0.27
N LEU A 246 32.04 -24.84 -0.15
CA LEU A 246 31.10 -23.75 -0.42
C LEU A 246 30.16 -24.07 -1.59
N VAL A 247 30.66 -24.70 -2.66
CA VAL A 247 29.86 -25.14 -3.81
C VAL A 247 28.85 -26.21 -3.38
N ILE A 248 29.28 -27.18 -2.55
CA ILE A 248 28.38 -28.20 -2.00
C ILE A 248 27.31 -27.55 -1.11
N GLN A 249 27.68 -26.61 -0.25
CA GLN A 249 26.71 -25.87 0.59
C GLN A 249 25.70 -25.07 -0.24
N LEU A 250 26.15 -24.41 -1.32
CA LEU A 250 25.27 -23.67 -2.22
C LEU A 250 24.33 -24.60 -2.99
N ALA A 251 24.83 -25.71 -3.51
CA ALA A 251 24.04 -26.72 -4.21
C ALA A 251 22.96 -27.30 -3.28
N TRP A 252 23.32 -27.59 -2.03
CA TRP A 252 22.39 -28.08 -1.01
C TRP A 252 21.32 -27.04 -0.66
N ARG A 253 21.70 -25.77 -0.46
CA ARG A 253 20.74 -24.67 -0.25
C ARG A 253 19.80 -24.48 -1.43
N GLN A 254 20.29 -24.59 -2.67
CA GLN A 254 19.46 -24.50 -3.86
C GLN A 254 18.48 -25.67 -3.98
N TYR A 255 18.93 -26.87 -3.63
CA TYR A 255 18.08 -28.06 -3.55
C TYR A 255 16.96 -27.87 -2.50
N GLN A 256 17.30 -27.44 -1.29
CA GLN A 256 16.32 -27.16 -0.24
C GLN A 256 15.30 -26.09 -0.67
N ARG A 257 15.76 -24.99 -1.28
CA ARG A 257 14.85 -23.96 -1.82
C ARG A 257 13.89 -24.53 -2.87
N LYS A 258 14.36 -25.39 -3.78
CA LYS A 258 13.49 -26.07 -4.75
C LYS A 258 12.47 -26.98 -4.06
N GLN A 259 12.85 -27.67 -2.98
CA GLN A 259 11.92 -28.51 -2.23
C GLN A 259 10.86 -27.69 -1.49
N VAL A 260 11.26 -26.59 -0.83
CA VAL A 260 10.33 -25.65 -0.19
C VAL A 260 9.36 -25.05 -1.21
N LEU A 261 9.85 -24.64 -2.39
CA LEU A 261 9.00 -24.12 -3.46
C LEU A 261 8.05 -25.18 -4.03
N LYS A 262 8.48 -26.45 -4.16
CA LYS A 262 7.60 -27.56 -4.55
C LYS A 262 6.49 -27.80 -3.53
N LEU A 263 6.82 -27.79 -2.22
CA LEU A 263 5.85 -27.92 -1.14
C LEU A 263 4.87 -26.73 -1.09
N ALA A 264 5.36 -25.51 -1.24
CA ALA A 264 4.55 -24.30 -1.31
C ALA A 264 3.59 -24.34 -2.51
N ASN A 265 4.05 -24.76 -3.68
CA ASN A 265 3.21 -24.93 -4.86
C ASN A 265 2.19 -26.06 -4.70
N LYS A 266 2.54 -27.15 -4.02
CA LYS A 266 1.60 -28.25 -3.69
C LYS A 266 0.50 -27.76 -2.74
N ARG A 267 0.85 -27.01 -1.69
CA ARG A 267 -0.11 -26.36 -0.77
C ARG A 267 -1.00 -25.34 -1.49
N ARG A 268 -0.43 -24.55 -2.40
CA ARG A 268 -1.20 -23.59 -3.23
C ARG A 268 -2.21 -24.30 -4.14
N ARG A 269 -1.86 -25.45 -4.74
CA ARG A 269 -2.81 -26.26 -5.53
C ARG A 269 -3.95 -26.84 -4.68
N ILE A 270 -3.67 -27.27 -3.45
CA ILE A 270 -4.70 -27.76 -2.51
C ILE A 270 -5.66 -26.62 -2.14
N LEU A 271 -5.15 -25.41 -1.89
CA LEU A 271 -5.98 -24.22 -1.62
C LEU A 271 -6.85 -23.82 -2.82
N HIS A 272 -6.36 -23.99 -4.06
CA HIS A 272 -7.16 -23.73 -5.27
C HIS A 272 -8.20 -24.84 -5.56
N GLN A 273 -8.04 -26.05 -5.01
CA GLN A 273 -9.03 -27.14 -5.11
C GLN A 273 -10.08 -27.10 -4.00
N TRP A 274 -9.89 -26.28 -2.97
CA TRP A 274 -10.85 -26.12 -1.90
C TRP A 274 -12.06 -25.31 -2.40
N THR A 275 -13.13 -26.01 -2.78
CA THR A 275 -14.46 -25.40 -2.94
C THR A 275 -15.15 -25.33 -1.58
N PRO A 276 -15.72 -24.18 -1.18
CA PRO A 276 -16.55 -24.11 0.00
C PRO A 276 -17.80 -24.97 -0.24
N ARG A 277 -18.03 -26.01 0.57
CA ARG A 277 -19.31 -26.73 0.60
C ARG A 277 -20.37 -25.81 1.19
N TYR A 278 -20.99 -24.99 0.35
CA TYR A 278 -22.28 -24.37 0.66
C TYR A 278 -23.32 -24.96 -0.29
N GLY A 279 -24.35 -25.58 0.29
CA GLY A 279 -25.64 -25.75 -0.39
C GLY A 279 -26.26 -27.13 -0.29
N THR A 280 -27.35 -27.18 0.47
CA THR A 280 -28.60 -27.89 0.15
C THR A 280 -28.65 -29.41 0.31
N SER A 281 -29.10 -29.82 1.50
CA SER A 281 -30.05 -30.92 1.65
C SER A 281 -31.30 -30.63 0.81
N ILE A 282 -31.38 -31.19 -0.39
CA ILE A 282 -32.65 -31.41 -1.08
C ILE A 282 -32.76 -32.91 -1.29
N ASN A 283 -33.55 -33.53 -0.40
CA ASN A 283 -34.15 -34.83 -0.63
C ASN A 283 -34.90 -34.78 -1.98
N ARG A 284 -34.50 -35.64 -2.92
CA ARG A 284 -35.40 -36.17 -3.94
C ARG A 284 -35.15 -37.66 -4.04
N ASN A 285 -36.07 -38.40 -3.42
CA ASN A 285 -36.36 -39.79 -3.74
C ASN A 285 -36.62 -39.89 -5.26
N VAL A 286 -35.86 -40.74 -5.96
CA VAL A 286 -36.30 -41.88 -6.80
C VAL A 286 -35.09 -42.81 -6.93
#